data_AF-A0A2J6HUI8-F1
#
_entry.id   AF-A0A2J6HUI8-F1
#
_cell.length_a   1.000
_cell.length_b   1.000
_cell.length_c   1.000
_cell.angle_alpha   90.00
_cell.angle_beta   90.00
_cell.angle_gamma   90.00
#
_symmetry.space_group_name_H-M   'P 1'
#
loop_
_entity.id
_entity.type
_entity.pdbx_description
1 polymer ?
#
loop_
_entity_poly.entity_id
_entity_poly.type
_entity_poly.pdbx_seq_one_letter_code
_entity_poly.pdbx_strand_id
1 'polypeptide(L)'
;MNAVTEICQKFYPSEVIEFSFLDSILQQRYQKDYKTFQLMGFFAALAIFLACMGLLGVSTFIITSKTKEIGIRKVNGAKVFEIIQMLNVGFVKWIAIAFVIATPLAYYAMSRWLESFAYRTELSWWVFALSGVLTVIIVLSTVSWLTYRAARRNPVESLRYE
;
A
#
# COMPACT_ATOMS: atom_id res chain seq x y z
N MET A 1 37.43 -12.29 -34.23
CA MET A 1 36.41 -11.24 -34.41
C MET A 1 36.45 -10.65 -35.83
N ASN A 2 37.61 -10.26 -36.36
CA ASN A 2 37.71 -9.60 -37.68
C ASN A 2 37.26 -10.46 -38.88
N ALA A 3 37.47 -11.77 -38.86
CA ALA A 3 37.08 -12.67 -39.96
C ALA A 3 35.56 -12.83 -40.11
N VAL A 4 34.79 -12.68 -39.03
CA VAL A 4 33.32 -12.76 -39.07
C VAL A 4 32.71 -11.46 -39.60
N THR A 5 33.33 -10.32 -39.26
CA THR A 5 32.96 -9.00 -39.75
C THR A 5 33.20 -8.87 -41.26
N GLU A 6 34.33 -9.36 -41.78
CA GLU A 6 34.64 -9.35 -43.22
C GLU A 6 33.65 -10.17 -44.05
N ILE A 7 33.22 -11.34 -43.56
CA ILE A 7 32.25 -12.18 -44.27
C ILE A 7 30.87 -11.52 -44.28
N CYS A 8 30.42 -10.94 -43.17
CA CYS A 8 29.10 -10.29 -43.11
C CYS A 8 29.04 -9.00 -43.95
N GLN A 9 30.12 -8.22 -43.99
CA GLN A 9 30.21 -6.99 -44.77
C GLN A 9 30.20 -7.24 -46.28
N LYS A 10 30.59 -8.45 -46.72
CA LYS A 10 30.54 -8.91 -48.11
C LYS A 10 29.11 -9.22 -48.57
N PHE A 11 28.21 -9.59 -47.66
CA PHE A 11 26.81 -9.92 -47.97
C PHE A 11 25.83 -8.77 -47.68
N TYR A 12 26.15 -7.85 -46.76
CA TYR A 12 25.30 -6.71 -46.39
C TYR A 12 26.12 -5.40 -46.31
N PRO A 13 26.42 -4.75 -47.46
CA PRO A 13 27.36 -3.62 -47.52
C PRO A 13 26.83 -2.31 -46.89
N SER A 14 25.53 -2.20 -46.63
CA SER A 14 24.85 -0.97 -46.21
C SER A 14 24.42 -0.95 -44.74
N GLU A 15 24.63 -2.02 -43.99
CA GLU A 15 24.32 -2.07 -42.56
C GLU A 15 25.59 -2.09 -41.71
N VAL A 16 25.71 -1.11 -40.81
CA VAL A 16 26.77 -1.07 -39.80
C VAL A 16 26.42 -2.14 -38.76
N ILE A 17 27.02 -3.32 -38.90
CA ILE A 17 26.84 -4.41 -37.94
C ILE A 17 27.62 -4.04 -36.66
N GLU A 18 26.95 -3.36 -35.74
CA GLU A 18 27.44 -3.15 -34.38
C GLU A 18 27.34 -4.47 -33.60
N PHE A 19 28.47 -5.17 -33.45
CA PHE A 19 28.60 -6.30 -32.54
C PHE A 19 28.56 -5.80 -31.09
N SER A 20 27.36 -5.54 -30.58
CA SER A 20 27.14 -5.32 -29.15
C SER A 20 26.98 -6.67 -28.47
N PHE A 21 27.78 -6.93 -27.43
CA PHE A 21 27.68 -8.16 -26.64
C PHE A 21 26.26 -8.27 -26.05
N LEU A 22 25.64 -9.44 -26.18
CA LEU A 22 24.32 -9.69 -25.58
C LEU A 22 24.32 -9.37 -24.07
N ASP A 23 25.46 -9.60 -23.40
CA ASP A 23 25.67 -9.26 -21.99
C ASP A 23 25.54 -7.76 -21.69
N SER A 24 26.06 -6.86 -22.54
CA SER A 24 25.98 -5.41 -22.30
C SER A 24 24.55 -4.90 -22.48
N ILE A 25 23.80 -5.45 -23.44
CA ILE A 25 22.38 -5.14 -23.66
C ILE A 25 21.53 -5.66 -22.50
N LEU A 26 21.79 -6.89 -22.03
CA LEU A 26 21.09 -7.47 -20.88
C LEU A 26 21.38 -6.67 -19.60
N GLN A 27 22.64 -6.33 -19.33
CA GLN A 27 23.03 -5.56 -18.15
C GLN A 27 22.36 -4.17 -18.13
N GLN A 28 22.23 -3.52 -19.30
CA GLN A 28 21.55 -2.24 -19.41
C GLN A 28 20.03 -2.34 -19.20
N ARG A 29 19.40 -3.46 -19.62
CA ARG A 29 17.97 -3.72 -19.32
C ARG A 29 17.75 -4.01 -17.84
N TYR A 30 18.55 -4.89 -17.23
CA TYR A 30 18.47 -5.19 -15.80
C TYR A 30 18.64 -3.93 -14.93
N GLN A 31 19.58 -3.04 -15.26
CA GLN A 31 19.75 -1.76 -14.57
C GLN A 31 18.50 -0.87 -14.60
N LYS A 32 17.75 -0.87 -15.72
CA LYS A 32 16.49 -0.13 -15.83
C LYS A 32 15.38 -0.77 -15.00
N ASP A 33 15.30 -2.09 -15.00
CA ASP A 33 14.29 -2.84 -14.23
C ASP A 33 14.51 -2.67 -12.72
N TYR A 34 15.75 -2.75 -12.25
CA TYR A 34 16.10 -2.51 -10.84
C TYR A 34 15.72 -1.09 -10.38
N LYS A 35 16.00 -0.07 -11.20
CA LYS A 35 15.63 1.32 -10.89
C LYS A 35 14.12 1.49 -10.84
N THR A 36 13.39 0.86 -11.76
CA THR A 36 11.92 0.90 -11.79
C THR A 36 11.34 0.25 -10.53
N PHE A 37 11.86 -0.91 -10.13
CA PHE A 37 11.45 -1.57 -8.90
C PHE A 37 11.73 -0.72 -7.66
N GLN A 38 12.90 -0.08 -7.59
CA GLN A 38 13.26 0.81 -6.48
C GLN A 38 12.33 2.02 -6.39
N LEU A 39 12.00 2.65 -7.52
CA LEU A 39 11.04 3.77 -7.57
C LEU A 39 9.64 3.33 -7.15
N MET A 40 9.16 2.17 -7.64
CA MET A 40 7.87 1.61 -7.24
C MET A 40 7.83 1.33 -5.74
N GLY A 41 8.88 0.76 -5.15
CA GLY A 41 8.99 0.54 -3.72
C GLY A 41 8.94 1.84 -2.91
N PHE A 42 9.63 2.89 -3.39
CA PHE A 42 9.58 4.21 -2.76
C PHE A 42 8.19 4.85 -2.83
N PHE A 43 7.53 4.82 -3.99
CA PHE A 43 6.16 5.32 -4.13
C PHE A 43 5.15 4.52 -3.31
N ALA A 44 5.31 3.20 -3.21
CA ALA A 44 4.48 2.37 -2.34
C ALA A 44 4.64 2.75 -0.87
N ALA A 45 5.88 2.96 -0.40
CA ALA A 45 6.14 3.44 0.96
C ALA A 45 5.52 4.82 1.22
N LEU A 46 5.66 5.76 0.28
CA LEU A 46 5.01 7.07 0.36
C LEU A 46 3.48 6.97 0.38
N ALA A 47 2.90 6.12 -0.46
CA ALA A 47 1.45 5.90 -0.51
C ALA A 47 0.92 5.36 0.83
N ILE A 48 1.62 4.40 1.44
CA ILE A 48 1.29 3.88 2.77
C ILE A 48 1.39 4.99 3.82
N PHE A 49 2.46 5.80 3.77
CA PHE A 49 2.64 6.92 4.70
C PHE A 49 1.49 7.95 4.60
N LEU A 50 1.12 8.35 3.38
CA LEU A 50 0.01 9.27 3.13
C LEU A 50 -1.34 8.66 3.54
N ALA A 51 -1.56 7.37 3.29
CA ALA A 51 -2.76 6.66 3.73
C ALA A 51 -2.87 6.66 5.26
N CYS A 52 -1.76 6.42 5.98
CA CYS A 52 -1.72 6.51 7.44
C CYS A 52 -2.03 7.94 7.94
N MET A 53 -1.53 8.98 7.27
CA MET A 53 -1.88 10.36 7.61
C MET A 53 -3.37 10.66 7.40
N GLY A 54 -3.94 10.20 6.30
CA GLY A 54 -5.38 10.32 6.03
C GLY A 54 -6.22 9.57 7.07
N LEU A 55 -5.82 8.34 7.40
CA LEU A 55 -6.46 7.53 8.43
C LEU A 55 -6.45 8.23 9.79
N LEU A 56 -5.32 8.84 10.19
CA LEU A 56 -5.22 9.60 11.43
C LEU A 56 -6.19 10.78 11.47
N GLY A 57 -6.31 11.52 10.36
CA GLY A 57 -7.24 12.64 10.24
C GLY A 57 -8.70 12.20 10.37
N VAL A 58 -9.10 11.18 9.60
CA VAL A 58 -10.45 10.61 9.63
C VAL A 58 -10.76 10.02 11.00
N SER A 59 -9.82 9.29 11.60
CA SER A 59 -10.02 8.67 12.92
C SER A 59 -10.19 9.72 14.01
N THR A 60 -9.40 10.79 13.98
CA THR A 60 -9.52 11.89 14.93
C THR A 60 -10.89 12.56 14.81
N PHE A 61 -11.35 12.83 13.59
CA PHE A 61 -12.66 13.43 13.33
C PHE A 61 -13.83 12.55 13.79
N ILE A 62 -13.75 11.22 13.59
CA ILE A 62 -14.77 10.27 14.05
C ILE A 62 -14.81 10.24 15.58
N ILE A 63 -13.63 10.22 16.23
CA ILE A 63 -13.54 10.24 17.70
C ILE A 63 -14.17 11.51 18.25
N THR A 64 -13.85 12.68 17.69
CA THR A 64 -14.41 13.96 18.16
C THR A 64 -15.91 14.04 17.94
N SER A 65 -16.41 13.60 16.79
CA SER A 65 -17.85 13.53 16.49
C SER A 65 -18.60 12.57 17.42
N LYS A 66 -17.93 11.54 17.95
CA LYS A 66 -18.50 10.58 18.91
C LYS A 66 -18.21 10.90 20.38
N THR A 67 -17.62 12.05 20.69
CA THR A 67 -17.26 12.44 22.07
C THR A 67 -18.46 12.43 23.02
N LYS A 68 -19.64 12.89 22.59
CA LYS A 68 -20.87 12.89 23.41
C LYS A 68 -21.32 11.45 23.76
N GLU A 69 -21.29 10.54 22.79
CA GLU A 69 -21.62 9.12 22.98
C GLU A 69 -20.61 8.44 23.92
N ILE A 70 -19.32 8.72 23.74
CA ILE A 70 -18.23 8.21 24.57
C ILE A 70 -18.34 8.73 26.01
N GLY A 71 -18.66 10.02 26.19
CA GLY A 71 -18.87 10.65 27.49
C GLY A 71 -20.00 10.01 28.29
N ILE A 72 -21.17 9.82 27.67
CA ILE A 72 -22.33 9.18 28.30
C ILE A 72 -22.01 7.73 28.70
N ARG A 73 -21.35 6.95 27.82
CA ARG A 73 -20.96 5.57 28.16
C ARG A 73 -19.95 5.51 29.30
N LYS A 74 -18.99 6.43 29.33
CA LYS A 74 -17.93 6.46 30.34
C LYS A 74 -18.47 6.84 31.72
N VAL A 75 -19.44 7.77 31.82
CA VAL A 75 -20.11 8.07 33.09
C VAL A 75 -21.00 6.91 33.57
N ASN A 76 -21.53 6.12 32.64
CA ASN A 76 -22.28 4.90 32.95
C ASN A 76 -21.37 3.69 33.28
N GLY A 77 -20.06 3.90 33.47
CA GLY A 77 -19.11 2.87 33.89
C GLY A 77 -18.46 2.04 32.77
N ALA A 78 -18.65 2.41 31.50
CA ALA A 78 -18.02 1.68 30.39
C ALA A 78 -16.48 1.74 30.45
N LYS A 79 -15.83 0.60 30.20
CA LYS A 79 -14.37 0.51 30.19
C LYS A 79 -13.80 1.15 28.92
N VAL A 80 -12.58 1.69 29.01
CA VAL A 80 -11.86 2.23 27.84
C VAL A 80 -11.75 1.20 26.70
N PHE A 81 -11.63 -0.08 27.03
CA PHE A 81 -11.58 -1.17 26.06
C PHE A 81 -12.87 -1.33 25.25
N GLU A 82 -14.05 -1.13 25.85
CA GLU A 82 -15.34 -1.24 25.15
C GLU A 82 -15.51 -0.12 24.12
N ILE A 83 -15.00 1.07 24.42
CA ILE A 83 -14.97 2.21 23.49
C ILE A 83 -14.02 1.92 22.31
N ILE A 84 -12.84 1.37 22.59
CA ILE A 84 -11.87 0.96 21.55
C ILE A 84 -12.49 -0.11 20.64
N GLN A 85 -13.13 -1.13 21.21
CA GLN A 85 -13.77 -2.20 20.44
C GLN A 85 -14.91 -1.67 19.57
N MET A 86 -15.78 -0.82 20.11
CA MET A 86 -16.87 -0.20 19.36
C MET A 86 -16.35 0.56 18.13
N LEU A 87 -15.29 1.36 18.28
CA LEU A 87 -14.72 2.12 17.17
C LEU A 87 -14.05 1.18 16.16
N ASN A 88 -13.23 0.22 16.62
CA ASN A 88 -12.54 -0.73 15.76
C ASN A 88 -13.51 -1.56 14.90
N VAL A 89 -14.66 -2.00 15.43
CA VAL A 89 -15.66 -2.73 14.66
C VAL A 89 -16.18 -1.90 13.48
N GLY A 90 -16.38 -0.59 13.69
CA GLY A 90 -16.76 0.34 12.62
C GLY A 90 -15.70 0.41 11.52
N PHE A 91 -14.43 0.55 11.90
CA PHE A 91 -13.32 0.61 10.94
C PHE A 91 -13.16 -0.71 10.18
N VAL A 92 -13.17 -1.86 10.86
CA VAL A 92 -13.03 -3.18 10.24
C VAL A 92 -14.12 -3.41 9.19
N LYS A 93 -15.37 -3.00 9.46
CA LYS A 93 -16.46 -3.10 8.50
C LYS A 93 -16.17 -2.30 7.22
N TRP A 94 -15.71 -1.06 7.35
CA TRP A 94 -15.36 -0.23 6.20
C TRP A 94 -14.14 -0.75 5.44
N ILE A 95 -13.13 -1.25 6.15
CA ILE A 95 -11.95 -1.88 5.54
C ILE A 95 -12.34 -3.13 4.76
N ALA A 96 -13.22 -3.97 5.30
CA ALA A 96 -13.67 -5.17 4.61
C ALA A 96 -14.37 -4.83 3.29
N ILE A 97 -15.25 -3.83 3.29
CA ILE A 97 -15.90 -3.34 2.07
C ILE A 97 -14.87 -2.80 1.07
N ALA A 98 -13.94 -1.96 1.54
CA ALA A 98 -12.88 -1.42 0.69
C ALA A 98 -12.00 -2.53 0.10
N PHE A 99 -11.65 -3.55 0.89
CA PHE A 99 -10.84 -4.68 0.46
C PHE A 99 -11.54 -5.51 -0.62
N VAL A 100 -12.82 -5.84 -0.44
CA VAL A 100 -13.62 -6.57 -1.44
C VAL A 100 -13.66 -5.85 -2.79
N ILE A 101 -13.65 -4.52 -2.80
CA ILE A 101 -13.63 -3.71 -4.03
C ILE A 101 -12.20 -3.57 -4.57
N ALA A 102 -11.21 -3.38 -3.69
CA ALA A 102 -9.82 -3.17 -4.07
C ALA A 102 -9.17 -4.43 -4.67
N THR A 103 -9.47 -5.61 -4.15
CA THR A 103 -8.90 -6.89 -4.65
C THR A 103 -9.16 -7.12 -6.15
N PRO A 104 -10.41 -7.12 -6.67
CA PRO A 104 -10.66 -7.33 -8.10
C PRO A 104 -10.08 -6.21 -8.96
N LEU A 105 -10.12 -4.96 -8.48
CA LEU A 105 -9.53 -3.84 -9.20
C LEU A 105 -8.00 -3.98 -9.32
N ALA A 106 -7.34 -4.35 -8.23
CA ALA A 106 -5.90 -4.60 -8.20
C ALA A 106 -5.51 -5.81 -9.05
N TYR A 107 -6.30 -6.89 -9.02
CA TYR A 107 -6.10 -8.05 -9.89
C TYR A 107 -6.18 -7.67 -11.37
N TYR A 108 -7.21 -6.91 -11.77
CA TYR A 108 -7.39 -6.45 -13.15
C TYR A 108 -6.26 -5.51 -13.61
N ALA A 109 -5.85 -4.58 -12.76
CA ALA A 109 -4.75 -3.67 -13.07
C ALA A 109 -3.43 -4.44 -13.23
N MET A 110 -3.16 -5.40 -12.35
CA MET A 110 -1.94 -6.20 -12.37
C MET A 110 -1.93 -7.17 -13.56
N SER A 111 -3.07 -7.77 -13.92
CA SER A 111 -3.16 -8.65 -15.09
C SER A 111 -2.88 -7.89 -16.39
N ARG A 112 -3.48 -6.71 -16.56
CA ARG A 112 -3.20 -5.79 -17.70
C ARG A 112 -1.72 -5.39 -17.76
N TRP A 113 -1.10 -5.14 -16.60
CA TRP A 113 0.32 -4.80 -16.55
C TRP A 113 1.21 -5.99 -16.94
N LEU A 114 0.91 -7.19 -16.43
CA LEU A 114 1.62 -8.43 -16.76
C LEU A 114 1.51 -8.83 -18.23
N GLU A 115 0.44 -8.44 -18.93
CA GLU A 115 0.28 -8.72 -20.36
C GLU A 115 1.40 -8.13 -21.21
N SER A 116 2.02 -7.04 -20.76
CA SER A 116 3.13 -6.37 -21.45
C SER A 116 4.47 -7.12 -21.34
N PHE A 117 4.53 -8.20 -20.56
CA PHE A 117 5.75 -8.99 -20.34
C PHE A 117 5.64 -10.37 -20.99
N ALA A 118 6.72 -10.80 -21.66
CA ALA A 118 6.81 -12.10 -22.31
C ALA A 118 6.88 -13.27 -21.31
N TYR A 119 7.40 -13.02 -20.10
CA TYR A 119 7.40 -13.96 -18.97
C TYR A 119 6.46 -13.40 -17.89
N ARG A 120 5.39 -14.14 -17.58
CA ARG A 120 4.35 -13.72 -16.63
C ARG A 120 4.48 -14.52 -15.34
N THR A 121 4.55 -13.84 -14.21
CA THR A 121 4.48 -14.49 -12.89
C THR A 121 3.03 -14.76 -12.54
N GLU A 122 2.70 -15.93 -12.01
CA GLU A 122 1.34 -16.19 -11.56
C GLU A 122 0.96 -15.32 -10.36
N LEU A 123 -0.17 -14.63 -10.46
CA LEU A 123 -0.74 -13.81 -9.39
C LEU A 123 -1.24 -14.73 -8.27
N SER A 124 -0.37 -14.96 -7.28
CA SER A 124 -0.69 -15.77 -6.11
C SER A 124 -1.69 -15.06 -5.21
N TRP A 125 -2.82 -15.71 -4.94
CA TRP A 125 -3.88 -15.18 -4.05
C TRP A 125 -3.38 -14.74 -2.67
N TRP A 126 -2.34 -15.43 -2.16
CA TRP A 126 -1.71 -15.13 -0.88
C TRP A 126 -1.20 -13.68 -0.74
N VAL A 127 -0.82 -13.02 -1.85
CA VAL A 127 -0.35 -11.63 -1.81
C VAL A 127 -1.48 -10.68 -1.40
N PHE A 128 -2.70 -10.93 -1.88
CA PHE A 128 -3.88 -10.16 -1.49
C PHE A 128 -4.27 -10.43 -0.03
N ALA A 129 -4.23 -11.69 0.40
CA ALA A 129 -4.51 -12.05 1.78
C ALA A 129 -3.51 -11.38 2.75
N LEU A 130 -2.21 -11.45 2.43
CA LEU A 130 -1.15 -10.83 3.23
C LEU A 130 -1.30 -9.31 3.30
N SER A 131 -1.56 -8.65 2.18
CA SER A 131 -1.76 -7.20 2.15
C SER A 131 -3.00 -6.76 2.91
N GLY A 132 -4.10 -7.53 2.84
CA GLY A 132 -5.31 -7.31 3.63
C GLY A 132 -5.04 -7.42 5.14
N VAL A 133 -4.35 -8.48 5.56
CA VAL A 133 -3.97 -8.69 6.98
C VAL A 133 -3.08 -7.55 7.48
N LEU A 134 -2.04 -7.19 6.72
CA LEU A 134 -1.16 -6.07 7.08
C LEU A 134 -1.94 -4.74 7.20
N THR A 135 -2.87 -4.49 6.27
CA THR A 135 -3.71 -3.29 6.30
C THR A 135 -4.56 -3.24 7.58
N VAL A 136 -5.21 -4.36 7.93
CA VAL A 136 -6.00 -4.45 9.17
C VAL A 136 -5.13 -4.23 10.40
N ILE A 137 -3.94 -4.83 10.46
CA ILE A 137 -3.01 -4.64 11.59
C ILE A 137 -2.62 -3.17 11.75
N ILE A 138 -2.26 -2.49 10.65
CA ILE A 138 -1.88 -1.07 10.68
C ILE A 138 -3.04 -0.24 11.19
N VAL A 139 -4.24 -0.40 10.61
CA VAL A 139 -5.39 0.42 10.98
C VAL A 139 -5.81 0.18 12.43
N LEU A 140 -5.93 -1.07 12.86
CA LEU A 140 -6.30 -1.39 14.24
C LEU A 140 -5.28 -0.86 15.23
N SER A 141 -3.98 -0.95 14.92
CA SER A 141 -2.92 -0.42 15.78
C SER A 141 -3.02 1.10 15.90
N THR A 142 -3.19 1.81 14.77
CA THR A 142 -3.33 3.27 14.75
C THR A 142 -4.57 3.76 15.50
N VAL A 143 -5.73 3.17 15.21
CA VAL A 143 -7.00 3.57 15.84
C VAL A 143 -6.98 3.26 17.34
N SER A 144 -6.52 2.07 17.73
CA SER A 144 -6.44 1.68 19.14
C SER A 144 -5.52 2.60 19.92
N TRP A 145 -4.37 2.96 19.36
CA TRP A 145 -3.44 3.90 19.98
C TRP A 145 -4.07 5.30 20.15
N LEU A 146 -4.73 5.80 19.10
CA LEU A 146 -5.37 7.12 19.12
C LEU A 146 -6.52 7.18 20.12
N THR A 147 -7.41 6.19 20.11
CA THR A 147 -8.54 6.09 21.04
C THR A 147 -8.06 5.93 22.47
N TYR A 148 -7.05 5.09 22.72
CA TYR A 148 -6.47 4.94 24.06
C TYR A 148 -5.92 6.27 24.58
N ARG A 149 -5.17 7.00 23.74
CA ARG A 149 -4.64 8.33 24.08
C ARG A 149 -5.76 9.35 24.33
N ALA A 150 -6.81 9.35 23.52
CA ALA A 150 -7.97 10.23 23.68
C ALA A 150 -8.77 9.91 24.95
N ALA A 151 -8.98 8.64 25.25
CA ALA A 151 -9.72 8.19 26.42
C ALA A 151 -8.96 8.43 27.75
N ARG A 152 -7.63 8.53 27.72
CA ARG A 152 -6.80 8.90 28.89
C ARG A 152 -6.69 10.39 29.13
N ARG A 153 -6.97 11.24 28.13
CA ARG A 153 -7.13 12.69 28.38
C ARG A 153 -8.38 12.90 29.25
N ASN A 154 -8.23 13.73 30.29
CA ASN A 154 -9.25 13.90 31.31
C ASN A 154 -10.55 14.45 30.67
N PRO A 155 -11.68 13.73 30.78
CA PRO A 155 -12.95 14.15 30.17
C PRO A 155 -13.54 15.44 30.77
N VAL A 156 -12.96 15.92 31.88
CA VAL A 156 -13.38 17.14 32.59
C VAL A 156 -13.04 18.41 31.80
N GLU A 157 -12.05 18.40 30.90
CA GLU A 157 -11.79 19.56 30.03
C GLU A 157 -12.79 19.66 28.85
N SER A 158 -13.29 18.53 28.34
CA SER A 158 -14.20 18.53 27.19
C SER A 158 -15.61 19.04 27.50
N LEU A 159 -15.99 19.16 28.77
CA LEU A 159 -17.28 19.69 29.23
C LEU A 159 -17.20 21.15 29.71
N ARG A 160 -15.99 21.74 29.79
CA ARG A 160 -15.77 23.10 30.32
C ARG A 160 -15.54 24.15 29.24
N TYR A 161 -15.66 23.77 27.96
CA TYR A 161 -15.49 24.65 26.80
C TYR A 161 -16.77 24.79 25.96
N GLU A 162 -17.93 24.45 26.53
CA GLU A 162 -19.24 25.01 26.14
C GLU A 162 -19.75 25.88 27.29
#